data_AF-A0A383D3D9-F1
#
_entry.id   AF-A0A383D3D9-F1
#
_cell.length_a   1.000
_cell.length_b   1.000
_cell.length_c   1.000
_cell.angle_alpha   90.00
_cell.angle_beta   90.00
_cell.angle_gamma   90.00
#
_symmetry.space_group_name_H-M   'P 1'
#
loop_
_entity.id
_entity.type
_entity.pdbx_description
1 polymer ?
#
loop_
_entity_poly.entity_id
_entity_poly.type
_entity_poly.pdbx_seq_one_letter_code
_entity_poly.pdbx_strand_id
1 'polypeptide(L)'
;MVSKKHYSTITSHVLSAFTIKMLNIVNKLFGSASKRYLKSFSKTIVKINEFEPGLQKLSNAQLQAKTVYFKKLISEGSKLDDILPEVFAVVREVSKRTIKLRHFDVQLQGGIVLHKGMIAEMKTGEGKTLVATLAAYLNTLIG
;
A
#
# COMPACT_ATOMS: atom_id res chain seq x y z
N MET A 1 -17.75 -58.98 17.05
CA MET A 1 -16.47 -58.41 16.55
C MET A 1 -16.74 -57.03 15.95
N VAL A 2 -17.11 -56.05 16.79
CA VAL A 2 -17.50 -54.70 16.34
C VAL A 2 -16.34 -53.74 16.59
N SER A 3 -15.85 -53.17 15.49
CA SER A 3 -15.33 -51.80 15.42
C SER A 3 -14.01 -51.45 16.12
N LYS A 4 -12.88 -51.87 15.52
CA LYS A 4 -11.61 -51.11 15.60
C LYS A 4 -11.45 -50.06 14.49
N LYS A 5 -12.25 -50.13 13.42
CA LYS A 5 -12.19 -49.19 12.28
C LYS A 5 -12.80 -47.81 12.57
N HIS A 6 -13.73 -47.65 13.52
CA HIS A 6 -14.33 -46.33 13.82
C HIS A 6 -13.53 -45.46 14.78
N TYR A 7 -12.69 -46.02 15.66
CA TYR A 7 -11.89 -45.22 16.60
C TYR A 7 -10.75 -44.45 15.90
N SER A 8 -10.13 -45.05 14.87
CA SER A 8 -9.03 -44.45 14.11
C SER A 8 -9.43 -43.16 13.36
N THR A 9 -10.67 -43.10 12.84
CA THR A 9 -11.17 -41.96 12.07
C THR A 9 -11.54 -40.77 12.96
N ILE A 10 -12.03 -41.02 14.19
CA ILE A 10 -12.42 -39.95 15.12
C ILE A 10 -11.17 -39.25 15.67
N THR A 11 -10.11 -40.00 15.98
CA THR A 11 -8.83 -39.42 16.44
C THR A 11 -8.14 -38.56 15.37
N SER A 12 -8.20 -38.92 14.08
CA SER A 12 -7.55 -38.12 13.02
C SER A 12 -8.28 -36.80 12.76
N HIS A 13 -9.61 -36.78 12.83
CA HIS A 13 -10.39 -35.55 12.66
C HIS A 13 -10.24 -34.58 13.84
N VAL A 14 -10.17 -35.08 15.07
CA VAL A 14 -9.96 -34.24 16.26
C VAL A 14 -8.54 -33.66 16.31
N LEU A 15 -7.52 -34.45 15.96
CA LEU A 15 -6.13 -33.96 15.86
C LEU A 15 -6.01 -32.90 14.76
N SER A 16 -6.61 -33.15 13.59
CA SER A 16 -6.68 -32.21 12.46
C SER A 16 -7.37 -30.89 12.86
N ALA A 17 -8.53 -30.95 13.52
CA ALA A 17 -9.24 -29.77 13.98
C ALA A 17 -8.42 -28.94 14.99
N PHE A 18 -7.67 -29.61 15.88
CA PHE A 18 -6.79 -28.94 16.84
C PHE A 18 -5.59 -28.26 16.14
N THR A 19 -4.96 -28.94 15.18
CA THR A 19 -3.85 -28.37 14.39
C THR A 19 -4.30 -27.18 13.54
N ILE A 20 -5.47 -27.26 12.88
CA ILE A 20 -6.05 -26.15 12.11
C ILE A 20 -6.38 -24.97 13.04
N LYS A 21 -6.96 -25.24 14.21
CA LYS A 21 -7.27 -24.20 15.20
C LYS A 21 -6.00 -23.51 15.72
N MET A 22 -4.93 -24.27 15.95
CA MET A 22 -3.61 -23.72 16.32
C MET A 22 -2.99 -22.88 15.20
N LEU A 23 -3.01 -23.33 13.95
CA LEU A 23 -2.57 -22.55 12.79
C LEU A 23 -3.35 -21.23 12.65
N ASN A 24 -4.67 -21.25 12.89
CA ASN A 24 -5.50 -20.06 12.86
C ASN A 24 -5.16 -19.07 14.00
N ILE A 25 -4.82 -19.57 15.19
CA ILE A 25 -4.37 -18.73 16.31
C ILE A 25 -3.01 -18.08 16.00
N VAL A 26 -2.06 -18.86 15.45
CA VAL A 26 -0.74 -18.35 15.03
C VAL A 26 -0.89 -17.29 13.92
N ASN A 27 -1.69 -17.54 12.89
CA ASN A 27 -1.94 -16.55 11.83
C ASN A 27 -2.65 -15.29 12.35
N LYS A 28 -3.54 -15.43 13.35
CA LYS A 28 -4.23 -14.30 13.99
C LYS A 28 -3.29 -13.46 14.86
N LEU A 29 -2.31 -14.09 15.51
CA LEU A 29 -1.30 -13.43 16.35
C LEU A 29 -0.15 -12.79 15.54
N PHE A 30 0.35 -13.47 14.51
CA PHE A 30 1.50 -13.02 13.71
C PHE A 30 1.12 -12.27 12.42
N GLY A 31 -0.17 -12.21 12.10
CA GLY A 31 -0.71 -11.61 10.87
C GLY A 31 -0.33 -12.38 9.60
N SER A 32 -1.04 -12.12 8.50
CA SER A 32 -0.67 -12.65 7.20
C SER A 32 0.64 -12.02 6.69
N ALA A 33 1.33 -12.71 5.77
CA ALA A 33 2.50 -12.15 5.09
C ALA A 33 2.17 -10.79 4.42
N SER A 34 1.00 -10.69 3.78
CA SER A 34 0.51 -9.45 3.18
C SER A 34 0.34 -8.33 4.22
N LYS A 35 -0.23 -8.63 5.40
CA LYS A 35 -0.39 -7.62 6.47
C LYS A 35 0.96 -7.11 6.98
N ARG A 36 1.94 -8.00 7.15
CA ARG A 36 3.31 -7.60 7.54
C ARG A 36 3.98 -6.75 6.45
N TYR A 37 3.78 -7.12 5.20
CA TYR A 37 4.31 -6.37 4.07
C TYR A 37 3.72 -4.96 3.97
N LEU A 38 2.39 -4.82 4.09
CA LEU A 38 1.75 -3.50 4.15
C LEU A 38 2.21 -2.67 5.36
N LYS A 39 2.44 -3.32 6.51
CA LYS A 39 2.97 -2.65 7.71
C LYS A 39 4.38 -2.10 7.48
N SER A 40 5.18 -2.71 6.59
CA SER A 40 6.51 -2.20 6.25
C SER A 40 6.47 -0.81 5.61
N PHE A 41 5.34 -0.41 5.00
CA PHE A 41 5.16 0.91 4.40
C PHE A 41 4.81 2.00 5.40
N SER A 42 4.57 1.68 6.68
CA SER A 42 4.12 2.67 7.67
C SER A 42 5.04 3.89 7.77
N LYS A 43 6.36 3.67 7.72
CA LYS A 43 7.35 4.76 7.72
C LYS A 43 7.22 5.67 6.50
N THR A 44 6.98 5.09 5.33
CA THR A 44 6.75 5.84 4.09
C THR A 44 5.45 6.63 4.17
N ILE A 45 4.38 6.04 4.69
CA ILE A 45 3.08 6.73 4.89
C ILE A 45 3.23 7.93 5.83
N VAL A 46 3.97 7.78 6.94
CA VAL A 46 4.25 8.88 7.86
C VAL A 46 4.97 10.03 7.14
N LYS A 47 6.03 9.73 6.37
CA LYS A 47 6.72 10.75 5.57
C LYS A 47 5.79 11.46 4.57
N ILE A 48 4.91 10.71 3.88
CA ILE A 48 3.93 11.30 2.95
C ILE A 48 3.02 12.29 3.70
N ASN A 49 2.55 11.93 4.89
CA ASN A 49 1.70 12.78 5.72
C ASN A 49 2.43 14.05 6.22
N GLU A 50 3.71 13.95 6.52
CA GLU A 50 4.55 15.07 6.98
C GLU A 50 4.72 16.17 5.91
N PHE A 51 4.67 15.82 4.62
CA PHE A 51 4.73 16.82 3.53
C PHE A 51 3.43 17.63 3.37
N GLU A 52 2.28 17.08 3.80
CA GLU A 52 0.96 17.65 3.50
C GLU A 52 0.80 19.10 4.00
N PRO A 53 1.16 19.47 5.25
CA PRO A 53 1.03 20.85 5.73
C PRO A 53 1.85 21.87 4.93
N GLY A 54 3.00 21.46 4.37
CA GLY A 54 3.83 22.30 3.51
C GLY A 54 3.20 22.49 2.13
N LEU A 55 2.70 21.41 1.54
CA LEU A 55 2.09 21.43 0.21
C LEU A 55 0.77 22.19 0.17
N GLN A 56 -0.02 22.16 1.25
CA GLN A 56 -1.27 22.92 1.36
C GLN A 56 -1.06 24.44 1.20
N LYS A 57 0.12 24.95 1.58
CA LYS A 57 0.48 26.37 1.48
C LYS A 57 0.89 26.78 0.07
N LEU A 58 1.16 25.83 -0.83
CA LEU A 58 1.61 26.12 -2.19
C LEU A 58 0.45 26.54 -3.08
N SER A 59 0.72 27.43 -4.04
CA SER A 59 -0.18 27.75 -5.13
C SER A 59 -0.25 26.63 -6.17
N ASN A 60 -1.24 26.69 -7.06
CA ASN A 60 -1.34 25.69 -8.15
C ASN A 60 -0.12 25.73 -9.08
N ALA A 61 0.42 26.93 -9.36
CA ALA A 61 1.64 27.07 -10.15
C ALA A 61 2.86 26.45 -9.43
N GLN A 62 2.97 26.62 -8.11
CA GLN A 62 4.04 26.00 -7.32
C GLN A 62 3.92 24.47 -7.28
N LEU A 63 2.71 23.92 -7.19
CA LEU A 63 2.47 22.48 -7.30
C LEU A 63 2.81 21.94 -8.69
N GLN A 64 2.48 22.67 -9.76
CA GLN A 64 2.88 22.28 -11.12
C GLN A 64 4.41 22.25 -11.29
N ALA A 65 5.10 23.26 -10.74
CA ALA A 65 6.56 23.36 -10.76
C ALA A 65 7.28 22.19 -10.05
N LYS A 66 6.60 21.48 -9.14
CA LYS A 66 7.15 20.26 -8.51
C LYS A 66 7.51 19.19 -9.53
N THR A 67 6.81 19.10 -10.67
CA THR A 67 7.16 18.14 -11.73
C THR A 67 8.57 18.38 -12.28
N VAL A 68 8.91 19.65 -12.55
CA VAL A 68 10.25 20.03 -13.05
C VAL A 68 11.31 19.75 -11.98
N TYR A 69 11.00 20.06 -10.72
CA TYR A 69 11.85 19.76 -9.58
C TYR A 69 12.14 18.24 -9.46
N PHE A 70 11.12 17.38 -9.57
CA PHE A 70 11.34 15.94 -9.48
C PHE A 70 12.14 15.39 -10.67
N LYS A 71 11.86 15.86 -11.89
CA LYS A 71 12.67 15.48 -13.07
C LYS A 71 14.14 15.87 -12.89
N LYS A 72 14.41 17.04 -12.29
CA LYS A 72 15.76 17.47 -11.95
C LYS A 72 16.41 16.51 -10.94
N LEU A 73 15.74 16.15 -9.84
CA LEU A 73 16.28 15.20 -8.87
C LEU A 73 16.64 13.84 -9.50
N ILE A 74 15.79 13.34 -10.40
CA ILE A 74 16.06 12.11 -11.15
C ILE A 74 17.28 12.27 -12.05
N SER A 75 17.39 13.39 -12.78
CA SER A 75 18.56 13.67 -13.64
C SER A 75 19.86 13.80 -12.83
N GLU A 76 19.77 14.20 -11.57
CA GLU A 76 20.89 14.27 -10.62
C GLU A 76 21.20 12.93 -9.93
N GLY A 77 20.47 11.86 -10.27
CA GLY A 77 20.74 10.50 -9.81
C GLY A 77 19.87 10.01 -8.64
N SER A 78 18.85 10.76 -8.21
CA SER A 78 17.90 10.29 -7.19
C SER A 78 17.10 9.09 -7.73
N LYS A 79 16.80 8.11 -6.87
CA LYS A 79 15.93 6.99 -7.26
C LYS A 79 14.46 7.35 -7.06
N LEU A 80 13.57 6.68 -7.78
CA LEU A 80 12.12 6.84 -7.63
C LEU A 80 11.65 6.58 -6.18
N ASP A 81 12.19 5.54 -5.53
CA ASP A 81 11.88 5.21 -4.13
C ASP A 81 12.25 6.34 -3.15
N ASP A 82 13.29 7.11 -3.45
CA ASP A 82 13.76 8.20 -2.59
C ASP A 82 12.80 9.39 -2.62
N ILE A 83 12.27 9.69 -3.81
CA ILE A 83 11.35 10.82 -4.03
C ILE A 83 9.86 10.43 -3.87
N LEU A 84 9.56 9.12 -3.82
CA LEU A 84 8.19 8.59 -3.73
C LEU A 84 7.35 9.29 -2.65
N PRO A 85 7.83 9.51 -1.41
CA PRO A 85 7.00 10.13 -0.37
C PRO A 85 6.52 11.54 -0.74
N GLU A 86 7.40 12.37 -1.29
CA GLU A 86 7.06 13.74 -1.67
C GLU A 86 6.17 13.75 -2.92
N VAL A 87 6.48 12.90 -3.90
CA VAL A 87 5.67 12.75 -5.12
C VAL A 87 4.23 12.33 -4.79
N PHE A 88 4.05 11.33 -3.92
CA PHE A 88 2.73 10.86 -3.51
C PHE A 88 1.96 11.94 -2.74
N ALA A 89 2.65 12.74 -1.92
CA ALA A 89 2.04 13.87 -1.22
C ALA A 89 1.55 14.95 -2.20
N VAL A 90 2.33 15.25 -3.26
CA VAL A 90 1.94 16.19 -4.33
C VAL A 90 0.71 15.68 -5.08
N VAL A 91 0.71 14.42 -5.51
CA VAL A 91 -0.45 13.82 -6.21
C VAL A 91 -1.70 13.84 -5.35
N ARG A 92 -1.58 13.53 -4.05
CA ARG A 92 -2.68 13.61 -3.08
C ARG A 92 -3.25 15.03 -2.99
N GLU A 93 -2.38 16.05 -2.86
CA GLU A 93 -2.82 17.44 -2.74
C GLU A 93 -3.47 17.93 -4.04
N VAL A 94 -2.92 17.58 -5.21
CA VAL A 94 -3.53 17.91 -6.51
C VAL A 94 -4.90 17.25 -6.66
N SER A 95 -5.05 15.98 -6.30
CA SER A 95 -6.34 15.28 -6.31
C SER A 95 -7.36 15.95 -5.39
N LYS A 96 -6.95 16.30 -4.17
CA LYS A 96 -7.80 17.01 -3.21
C LYS A 96 -8.29 18.36 -3.76
N ARG A 97 -7.45 19.09 -4.49
CA ARG A 97 -7.82 20.40 -5.07
C ARG A 97 -8.76 20.27 -6.26
N THR A 98 -8.42 19.38 -7.19
CA THR A 98 -9.04 19.27 -8.52
C THR A 98 -10.33 18.48 -8.50
N ILE A 99 -10.32 17.29 -7.89
CA ILE A 99 -11.46 16.36 -7.90
C ILE A 99 -12.06 16.15 -6.50
N LYS A 100 -11.61 16.92 -5.50
CA LYS A 100 -12.10 16.89 -4.11
C LYS A 100 -11.97 15.54 -3.41
N LEU A 101 -11.06 14.69 -3.88
CA LEU A 101 -10.75 13.40 -3.27
C LEU A 101 -9.34 13.44 -2.68
N ARG A 102 -9.24 13.32 -1.35
CA ARG A 102 -7.95 13.13 -0.68
C ARG A 102 -7.67 11.63 -0.55
N HIS A 103 -6.52 11.16 -1.05
CA HIS A 103 -6.15 9.76 -0.89
C HIS A 103 -6.08 9.34 0.58
N PHE A 104 -6.70 8.22 0.93
CA PHE A 104 -6.53 7.56 2.22
C PHE A 104 -5.18 6.83 2.32
N ASP A 105 -4.75 6.50 3.53
CA ASP A 105 -3.45 5.84 3.73
C ASP A 105 -3.41 4.44 3.11
N VAL A 106 -4.55 3.72 3.11
CA VAL A 106 -4.68 2.44 2.40
C VAL A 106 -4.53 2.58 0.87
N GLN A 107 -4.94 3.73 0.32
CA GLN A 107 -4.79 4.04 -1.10
C GLN A 107 -3.33 4.36 -1.44
N LEU A 108 -2.63 5.08 -0.55
CA LEU A 108 -1.18 5.28 -0.67
C LEU A 108 -0.42 3.95 -0.63
N GLN A 109 -0.78 3.04 0.27
CA GLN A 109 -0.21 1.69 0.32
C GLN A 109 -0.45 0.95 -1.01
N GLY A 110 -1.66 1.03 -1.56
CA GLY A 110 -1.97 0.49 -2.89
C GLY A 110 -1.07 1.08 -3.99
N GLY A 111 -0.83 2.39 -3.96
CA GLY A 111 0.09 3.04 -4.90
C GLY A 111 1.54 2.55 -4.77
N ILE A 112 2.03 2.33 -3.55
CA ILE A 112 3.37 1.75 -3.30
C ILE A 112 3.44 0.32 -3.84
N VAL A 113 2.38 -0.48 -3.64
CA VAL A 113 2.30 -1.85 -4.16
C VAL A 113 2.38 -1.87 -5.69
N LEU A 114 1.64 -0.98 -6.36
CA LEU A 114 1.67 -0.85 -7.82
C LEU A 114 3.03 -0.37 -8.33
N HIS A 115 3.66 0.61 -7.68
CA HIS A 115 4.99 1.08 -8.05
C HIS A 115 6.04 -0.04 -7.99
N LYS A 116 5.92 -0.93 -7.00
CA LYS A 116 6.78 -2.10 -6.84
C LYS A 116 6.47 -3.25 -7.82
N GLY A 117 5.60 -3.05 -8.81
CA GLY A 117 5.27 -4.05 -9.83
C GLY A 117 4.41 -5.22 -9.33
N MET A 118 3.70 -5.05 -8.21
CA MET A 118 2.84 -6.08 -7.62
C MET A 118 1.35 -5.76 -7.82
N ILE A 119 0.50 -6.75 -7.56
CA ILE A 119 -0.96 -6.59 -7.63
C ILE A 119 -1.49 -6.01 -6.31
N ALA A 120 -2.09 -4.83 -6.38
CA ALA A 120 -2.82 -4.25 -5.25
C ALA A 120 -4.26 -4.76 -5.21
N GLU A 121 -4.51 -5.77 -4.37
CA GLU A 121 -5.88 -6.26 -4.13
C GLU A 121 -6.64 -5.24 -3.28
N MET A 122 -7.70 -4.69 -3.86
CA MET A 122 -8.57 -3.68 -3.25
C MET A 122 -10.03 -4.00 -3.57
N LYS A 123 -10.95 -3.75 -2.64
CA LYS A 123 -12.39 -3.97 -2.87
C LYS A 123 -12.97 -2.89 -3.79
N THR A 124 -14.13 -3.18 -4.38
CA THR A 124 -14.89 -2.18 -5.12
C THR A 124 -15.29 -1.03 -4.18
N GLY A 125 -15.16 0.21 -4.65
CA GLY A 125 -15.40 1.41 -3.83
C GLY A 125 -14.17 1.95 -3.11
N GLU A 126 -13.04 1.22 -3.05
CA GLU A 126 -11.81 1.70 -2.41
C GLU A 126 -10.99 2.68 -3.27
N GLY A 127 -11.51 3.06 -4.44
CA GLY A 127 -10.89 4.09 -5.29
C GLY A 127 -9.71 3.61 -6.14
N LYS A 128 -9.73 2.38 -6.67
CA LYS A 128 -8.67 1.80 -7.51
C LYS A 128 -8.18 2.72 -8.65
N THR A 129 -9.09 3.42 -9.32
CA THR A 129 -8.76 4.40 -10.37
C THR A 129 -7.92 5.55 -9.82
N LEU A 130 -8.27 6.06 -8.64
CA LEU A 130 -7.54 7.13 -7.97
C LEU A 130 -6.17 6.66 -7.44
N VAL A 131 -6.06 5.40 -7.03
CA VAL A 131 -4.78 4.80 -6.59
C VAL A 131 -3.78 4.70 -7.73
N ALA A 132 -4.24 4.34 -8.93
CA ALA A 132 -3.37 4.18 -10.09
C ALA A 132 -2.62 5.46 -10.46
N THR A 133 -3.19 6.65 -10.19
CA THR A 133 -2.55 7.93 -10.52
C THR A 133 -1.25 8.16 -9.75
N LEU A 134 -1.12 7.62 -8.53
CA LEU A 134 0.08 7.73 -7.71
C LEU A 134 1.29 7.06 -8.37
N ALA A 135 1.14 5.77 -8.70
CA ALA A 135 2.19 4.98 -9.32
C ALA A 135 2.43 5.41 -10.77
N ALA A 136 1.37 5.75 -11.52
CA ALA A 136 1.51 6.25 -12.88
C ALA A 136 2.35 7.53 -12.92
N TYR A 137 2.00 8.54 -12.12
CA TYR A 137 2.73 9.81 -12.11
C TYR A 137 4.20 9.62 -11.71
N LEU A 138 4.48 8.91 -10.61
CA LEU A 138 5.86 8.65 -10.17
C LEU A 138 6.70 7.97 -11.26
N ASN A 139 6.20 6.89 -11.86
CA ASN A 139 6.97 6.13 -12.84
C ASN A 139 7.13 6.86 -14.19
N THR A 140 6.30 7.86 -14.50
CA THR A 140 6.50 8.69 -15.70
C THR A 140 7.63 9.71 -15.57
N LEU A 141 8.18 9.93 -14.36
CA LEU A 141 9.24 10.93 -14.14
C LEU A 141 10.61 10.54 -14.72
N ILE A 142 10.83 9.27 -15.05
CA ILE A 142 12.04 8.78 -15.73
C ILE A 142 11.94 8.86 -17.26
N GLY A 143 10.77 9.23 -17.81
CA GLY A 143 10.53 9.44 -19.24
C GLY A 143 10.46 10.92 -19.62
#